data_AF-A0A5C7M749-F1
#
_entry.id   AF-A0A5C7M749-F1
#
_cell.length_a   1.000
_cell.length_b   1.000
_cell.length_c   1.000
_cell.angle_alpha   90.00
_cell.angle_beta   90.00
_cell.angle_gamma   90.00
#
_symmetry.space_group_name_H-M   'P 1'
#
loop_
_entity.id
_entity.type
_entity.pdbx_description
1 polymer ?
#
loop_
_entity_poly.entity_id
_entity_poly.type
_entity_poly.pdbx_seq_one_letter_code
_entity_poly.pdbx_strand_id
1 'polypeptide(L)'
;MAKAIWENCPKLGRERSSKVKLLEALKKLPKKDLPDITIATAAILAWCASESWSKDGGQFVCGIHIWVKNRQWETIPEPAKPRRAGNACELQEDLEIPIL
;
A
#
# COMPACT_ATOMS: atom_id res chain seq x y z
N MET A 1 5.86 -10.84 -8.86
CA MET A 1 6.06 -9.58 -8.11
C MET A 1 5.59 -8.33 -8.86
N ALA A 2 6.25 -7.90 -9.94
CA ALA A 2 5.92 -6.63 -10.62
C ALA A 2 4.44 -6.51 -11.07
N LYS A 3 3.85 -7.62 -11.54
CA LYS A 3 2.42 -7.68 -11.90
C LYS A 3 1.51 -7.40 -10.70
N ALA A 4 1.75 -8.06 -9.56
CA ALA A 4 0.97 -7.88 -8.34
C ALA A 4 1.05 -6.43 -7.83
N ILE A 5 2.25 -5.84 -7.82
CA ILE A 5 2.42 -4.42 -7.46
C ILE A 5 1.64 -3.52 -8.42
N TRP A 6 1.72 -3.78 -9.74
CA TRP A 6 1.05 -2.97 -10.76
C TRP A 6 -0.48 -3.05 -10.67
N GLU A 7 -1.03 -4.24 -10.44
CA GLU A 7 -2.48 -4.46 -10.40
C GLU A 7 -3.12 -3.85 -9.14
N ASN A 8 -2.42 -3.87 -8.01
CA ASN A 8 -2.89 -3.27 -6.75
C ASN A 8 -2.63 -1.76 -6.64
N CYS A 9 -1.84 -1.18 -7.57
CA CYS A 9 -1.53 0.25 -7.56
C CYS A 9 -2.72 1.09 -8.08
N PRO A 10 -3.05 2.22 -7.42
CA PRO A 10 -4.11 3.12 -7.87
C PRO A 10 -3.83 3.67 -9.27
N LYS A 11 -4.91 4.03 -9.99
CA LYS A 11 -4.84 4.50 -11.38
C LYS A 11 -3.85 5.65 -11.56
N LEU A 12 -3.85 6.63 -10.65
CA LEU A 12 -2.94 7.77 -10.67
C LEU A 12 -1.45 7.36 -10.57
N GLY A 13 -1.11 6.38 -9.73
CA GLY A 13 0.27 5.87 -9.62
C GLY A 13 0.73 5.11 -10.86
N ARG A 14 -0.22 4.48 -11.58
CA ARG A 14 0.00 3.86 -12.88
C ARG A 14 0.13 4.88 -14.01
N GLU A 15 -0.70 5.93 -14.03
CA GLU A 15 -0.64 7.02 -15.02
C GLU A 15 0.66 7.84 -14.92
N ARG A 16 1.19 8.01 -13.70
CA ARG A 16 2.47 8.69 -13.45
C ARG A 16 3.70 7.80 -13.70
N SER A 17 3.51 6.57 -14.16
CA SER A 17 4.56 5.57 -14.33
C SER A 17 4.28 4.70 -15.56
N SER A 18 5.13 3.70 -15.80
CA SER A 18 4.84 2.64 -16.76
C SER A 18 5.30 1.29 -16.21
N LYS A 19 4.76 0.20 -16.76
CA LYS A 19 5.20 -1.15 -16.44
C LYS A 19 6.70 -1.32 -16.70
N VAL A 20 7.22 -0.68 -17.75
CA VAL A 20 8.65 -0.70 -18.11
C VAL A 20 9.49 -0.05 -17.01
N LYS A 21 9.13 1.17 -16.57
CA LYS A 21 9.84 1.87 -15.49
C LYS A 21 9.80 1.10 -14.15
N LEU A 22 8.69 0.42 -13.87
CA LEU A 22 8.57 -0.44 -12.69
C LEU A 22 9.54 -1.62 -12.76
N LEU A 23 9.60 -2.32 -13.90
CA LEU A 23 10.52 -3.43 -14.10
C LEU A 23 11.98 -2.99 -14.04
N GLU A 24 12.33 -1.84 -14.62
CA GLU A 24 13.67 -1.28 -14.53
C GLU A 24 14.05 -0.93 -13.09
N ALA A 25 13.13 -0.33 -12.32
CA ALA A 25 13.37 -0.03 -10.92
C ALA A 25 13.64 -1.31 -10.10
N LEU A 26 12.85 -2.37 -10.35
CA LEU A 26 13.05 -3.66 -9.70
C LEU A 26 14.36 -4.35 -10.10
N LYS A 27 14.76 -4.25 -11.37
CA LYS A 27 16.05 -4.80 -11.86
C LYS A 27 17.27 -4.09 -11.28
N LYS A 28 17.14 -2.81 -10.92
CA LYS A 28 18.22 -2.02 -10.29
C LYS A 28 18.46 -2.38 -8.83
N LEU A 29 17.51 -3.04 -8.18
CA LEU A 29 17.67 -3.46 -6.78
C LEU A 29 18.50 -4.75 -6.71
N PRO A 30 19.38 -4.89 -5.72
CA PRO A 30 20.07 -6.15 -5.49
C PRO A 30 19.07 -7.22 -5.03
N LYS A 31 19.31 -8.48 -5.39
CA LYS A 31 18.41 -9.61 -5.05
C LYS A 31 18.13 -9.75 -3.55
N LYS A 32 19.04 -9.30 -2.69
CA LYS A 32 18.89 -9.33 -1.22
C LYS A 32 17.84 -8.34 -0.70
N ASP A 33 17.64 -7.24 -1.43
CA ASP A 33 16.72 -6.16 -1.05
C ASP A 33 15.38 -6.28 -1.80
N LEU A 34 15.22 -7.30 -2.65
CA LEU A 34 13.93 -7.54 -3.30
C LEU A 34 12.96 -8.09 -2.25
N PRO A 35 11.80 -7.44 -2.04
CA PRO A 35 10.77 -7.98 -1.17
C PRO A 35 10.18 -9.25 -1.78
N ASP A 36 9.66 -10.13 -0.93
CA ASP A 36 8.81 -11.21 -1.42
C ASP A 36 7.51 -10.66 -2.01
N ILE A 37 6.87 -11.43 -2.88
CA ILE A 37 5.61 -11.05 -3.54
C ILE A 37 4.54 -10.74 -2.51
N THR A 38 4.47 -11.52 -1.44
CA THR A 38 3.50 -11.35 -0.34
C THR A 38 3.70 -10.00 0.37
N ILE A 39 4.94 -9.72 0.79
CA ILE A 39 5.34 -8.47 1.46
C ILE A 39 5.07 -7.26 0.56
N ALA A 40 5.49 -7.32 -0.70
CA ALA A 40 5.27 -6.24 -1.65
C ALA A 40 3.78 -5.95 -1.88
N THR A 41 2.94 -6.99 -1.85
CA THR A 41 1.49 -6.87 -2.04
C THR A 41 0.81 -6.30 -0.80
N ALA A 42 1.18 -6.77 0.40
CA ALA A 42 0.68 -6.21 1.65
C ALA A 42 1.08 -4.73 1.80
N ALA A 43 2.32 -4.40 1.50
CA ALA A 43 2.81 -3.03 1.58
C ALA A 43 2.09 -2.10 0.59
N ILE A 44 1.93 -2.49 -0.68
CA ILE A 44 1.24 -1.61 -1.65
C ILE A 44 -0.22 -1.38 -1.25
N LEU A 45 -0.91 -2.39 -0.71
CA LEU A 45 -2.28 -2.25 -0.21
C LEU A 45 -2.34 -1.30 1.00
N ALA A 46 -1.39 -1.40 1.94
CA ALA A 46 -1.30 -0.50 3.08
C ALA A 46 -1.03 0.95 2.63
N TRP A 47 -0.15 1.15 1.64
CA TRP A 47 0.08 2.46 1.03
C TRP A 47 -1.18 3.00 0.34
N CYS A 48 -1.93 2.16 -0.36
CA CYS A 48 -3.22 2.55 -0.95
C CYS A 48 -4.24 3.01 0.11
N ALA A 49 -4.25 2.40 1.30
CA ALA A 49 -5.12 2.76 2.40
C ALA A 49 -4.57 3.90 3.30
N SER A 50 -3.32 4.34 3.06
CA SER A 50 -2.68 5.39 3.85
C SER A 50 -3.30 6.75 3.58
N GLU A 51 -3.28 7.62 4.59
CA GLU A 51 -3.74 9.00 4.44
C GLU A 51 -2.89 9.73 3.38
N SER A 52 -1.59 9.43 3.29
CA SER A 52 -0.69 10.05 2.31
C SER A 52 -1.11 9.81 0.86
N TRP A 53 -1.73 8.68 0.53
CA TRP A 53 -2.19 8.36 -0.82
C TRP A 53 -3.69 8.52 -1.01
N SER A 54 -4.46 8.58 0.06
CA SER A 54 -5.92 8.77 0.00
C SER A 54 -6.32 10.23 0.08
N LYS A 55 -5.49 11.08 0.71
CA LYS A 55 -5.75 12.51 0.88
C LYS A 55 -5.73 13.25 -0.46
N ASP A 56 -6.59 14.27 -0.55
CA ASP A 56 -6.75 15.13 -1.74
C ASP A 56 -6.99 14.32 -3.03
N GLY A 57 -7.80 13.26 -2.94
CA GLY A 57 -8.15 12.41 -4.08
C GLY A 57 -6.98 11.61 -4.66
N GLY A 58 -5.93 11.38 -3.87
CA GLY A 58 -4.72 10.70 -4.31
C GLY A 58 -3.79 11.55 -5.16
N GLN A 59 -3.90 12.87 -5.07
CA GLN A 59 -3.02 13.80 -5.76
C GLN A 59 -1.54 13.62 -5.39
N PHE A 60 -1.24 13.06 -4.21
CA PHE A 60 0.12 12.78 -3.72
C PHE A 60 0.61 11.35 -4.02
N VAL A 61 -0.18 10.52 -4.69
CA VAL A 61 0.25 9.18 -5.11
C VAL A 61 1.47 9.31 -6.04
N CYS A 62 2.62 8.86 -5.59
CA CYS A 62 3.82 8.86 -6.42
C CYS A 62 3.70 7.82 -7.56
N GLY A 63 4.48 7.99 -8.64
CA GLY A 63 4.56 6.95 -9.67
C GLY A 63 5.10 5.65 -9.07
N ILE A 64 4.54 4.50 -9.43
CA ILE A 64 4.88 3.21 -8.80
C ILE A 64 6.39 2.85 -8.88
N HIS A 65 7.10 3.35 -9.89
CA HIS A 65 8.55 3.19 -9.99
C HIS A 65 9.33 3.99 -8.92
N ILE A 66 8.78 5.10 -8.42
CA ILE A 66 9.35 5.90 -7.33
C ILE A 66 9.15 5.18 -6.00
N TRP A 67 7.95 4.64 -5.77
CA TRP A 67 7.68 3.78 -4.61
C TRP A 67 8.70 2.65 -4.50
N VAL A 68 9.03 2.01 -5.64
CA VAL A 68 10.07 0.97 -5.69
C VAL A 68 11.48 1.51 -5.44
N LYS A 69 11.86 2.62 -6.08
CA LYS A 69 13.21 3.21 -5.90
C LYS A 69 13.47 3.62 -4.46
N ASN A 70 12.43 4.11 -3.77
CA ASN A 70 12.51 4.57 -2.40
C ASN A 70 12.32 3.44 -1.37
N ARG A 71 12.22 2.18 -1.80
CA ARG A 71 12.03 1.02 -0.92
C ARG A 71 10.85 1.18 0.05
N GLN A 72 9.77 1.79 -0.41
CA GLN A 72 8.62 2.10 0.44
C GLN A 72 7.89 0.86 0.99
N TRP A 73 8.20 -0.34 0.51
CA TRP A 73 7.74 -1.58 1.15
C TRP A 73 8.37 -1.83 2.53
N GLU A 74 9.53 -1.24 2.84
CA GLU A 74 10.20 -1.35 4.14
C GLU A 74 9.55 -0.43 5.19
N THR A 75 8.85 0.62 4.74
CA THR A 75 8.18 1.60 5.60
C THR A 75 6.68 1.54 5.34
N ILE A 76 5.98 0.68 6.09
CA ILE A 76 4.52 0.60 6.02
C ILE A 76 3.93 1.84 6.71
N PRO A 77 3.16 2.68 6.01
CA PRO A 77 2.57 3.88 6.58
C PRO A 77 1.49 3.51 7.59
N GLU A 78 1.25 4.39 8.57
CA GLU A 78 0.08 4.24 9.44
C GLU A 78 -1.19 4.28 8.59
N PRO A 79 -2.16 3.39 8.84
CA PRO A 79 -3.45 3.45 8.16
C PRO A 79 -4.08 4.81 8.46
N ALA A 80 -4.76 5.40 7.48
CA ALA A 80 -5.54 6.61 7.72
C ALA A 80 -6.46 6.34 8.93
N LYS A 81 -6.31 7.11 10.02
CA LYS A 81 -7.25 7.01 11.13
C LYS A 81 -8.64 7.12 10.53
N PRO A 82 -9.59 6.24 10.89
CA PRO A 82 -10.97 6.46 10.48
C PRO A 82 -11.30 7.86 10.94
N ARG A 83 -11.53 8.76 9.98
CA ARG A 83 -12.03 10.10 10.30
C ARG A 83 -13.26 9.80 11.12
N ARG A 84 -13.30 10.24 12.39
CA ARG A 84 -14.54 10.20 13.18
C ARG A 84 -15.54 11.03 12.38
N ALA A 85 -16.26 10.37 11.48
CA ALA A 85 -17.60 10.77 11.16
C ALA A 85 -18.32 10.68 12.50
N GLY A 86 -18.90 11.79 12.94
CA GLY A 86 -19.89 11.72 13.99
C GLY A 86 -20.85 10.60 13.65
N ASN A 87 -21.00 9.70 14.62
CA ASN A 87 -21.86 8.53 14.70
C ASN A 87 -21.16 7.19 14.46
N ALA A 88 -21.22 6.40 15.54
CA ALA A 88 -20.58 5.13 15.77
C ALA A 88 -20.94 4.06 14.75
N CYS A 89 -19.95 3.23 14.40
CA CYS A 89 -20.20 1.83 14.15
C CYS A 89 -19.32 1.07 15.14
N GLU A 90 -19.97 0.68 16.23
CA GLU A 90 -19.46 -0.11 17.34
C GLU A 90 -19.05 -1.48 16.79
N LEU A 91 -17.75 -1.79 16.82
CA LEU A 91 -17.29 -3.16 16.62
C LEU A 91 -17.47 -3.88 17.94
N GLN A 92 -18.49 -4.75 17.99
CA GLN A 92 -18.79 -5.67 19.08
C GLN A 92 -17.54 -6.43 19.51
N GLU A 93 -17.02 -6.09 20.69
CA GLU A 93 -16.22 -6.97 21.52
C GLU A 93 -17.15 -7.65 22.53
N ASP A 94 -17.98 -8.59 22.06
CA ASP A 94 -18.72 -9.50 22.94
C ASP A 94 -18.57 -10.92 22.40
N LEU A 95 -17.43 -11.54 22.75
CA LEU A 95 -17.33 -12.99 22.79
C LEU A 95 -17.09 -13.39 24.24
N GLU A 96 -18.13 -13.26 25.06
CA GLU A 96 -18.21 -14.03 26.31
C GLU A 96 -18.28 -15.51 25.94
N ILE A 97 -17.23 -16.25 26.31
CA ILE A 97 -17.21 -17.71 26.33
C ILE A 97 -17.84 -18.13 27.66
N PRO A 98 -19.03 -18.78 27.69
CA PRO A 98 -19.44 -19.46 28.90
C PRO A 98 -18.67 -20.78 29.01
N ILE A 99 -17.80 -20.84 30.02
CA ILE A 99 -17.32 -22.11 30.60
C ILE A 99 -18.48 -22.67 31.43
N LEU A 100 -18.98 -23.84 31.02
CA LEU A 100 -19.52 -24.85 31.94
C LEU A 100 -19.44 -26.23 31.30
#